data_AF-A0A661VAU4-F1
#
_entry.id   AF-A0A661VAU4-F1
#
_cell.length_a   1.000
_cell.length_b   1.000
_cell.length_c   1.000
_cell.angle_alpha   90.00
_cell.angle_beta   90.00
_cell.angle_gamma   90.00
#
_symmetry.space_group_name_H-M   'P 1'
#
loop_
_entity.id
_entity.type
_entity.pdbx_description
1 polymer ?
#
loop_
_entity_poly.entity_id
_entity_poly.type
_entity_poly.pdbx_seq_one_letter_code
_entity_poly.pdbx_strand_id
1 'polypeptide(L)'
;YFAIDQTEFYPLLNKFVDLNPAVIAGTSTAAPSFSAFIKQADEVGLESLIIADGLGWVGEWYDLTGAASNYVLDQIPGWATEEGKAYAKTFEERWGIAPSPSSGGLSYDGTKFFLAVAQDAYEQYGELSSEVIYNFVKDNVWTGEWTFTDGIVMNEYKTTPEVVPDPVVGKGYYIFPVLQYFDGEGKVIYPPEWAEQQLQPKP
;
A
#
# COMPACT_ATOMS: atom_id res chain seq x y z
N TYR A 1 20.26 5.87 1.08
CA TYR A 1 19.82 6.72 -0.03
C TYR A 1 20.68 6.45 -1.25
N PHE A 2 20.05 6.28 -2.40
CA PHE A 2 20.68 6.11 -3.71
C PHE A 2 19.99 7.03 -4.71
N ALA A 3 20.61 7.31 -5.85
CA ALA A 3 19.98 8.09 -6.91
C ALA A 3 18.81 7.28 -7.52
N ILE A 4 17.69 7.93 -7.86
CA ILE A 4 16.47 7.23 -8.31
C ILE A 4 16.70 6.36 -9.56
N ASP A 5 17.70 6.70 -10.36
CA ASP A 5 18.15 6.04 -11.58
C ASP A 5 19.37 5.12 -11.37
N GLN A 6 19.84 4.93 -10.13
CA GLN A 6 20.94 4.02 -9.81
C GLN A 6 20.55 2.59 -10.16
N THR A 7 21.40 1.92 -10.94
CA THR A 7 21.18 0.53 -11.40
C THR A 7 22.33 -0.40 -11.02
N GLU A 8 23.33 0.11 -10.31
CA GLU A 8 24.52 -0.62 -9.87
C GLU A 8 24.60 -0.59 -8.34
N PHE A 9 24.43 -1.76 -7.72
CA PHE A 9 24.38 -1.96 -6.28
C PHE A 9 25.39 -3.00 -5.79
N TYR A 10 26.14 -3.71 -6.64
CA TYR A 10 27.10 -4.72 -6.19
C TYR A 10 28.07 -4.21 -5.13
N PRO A 11 28.67 -2.99 -5.22
CA PRO A 11 29.58 -2.52 -4.18
C PRO A 11 28.92 -2.31 -2.82
N LEU A 12 27.61 -2.00 -2.80
CA LEU A 12 26.83 -1.86 -1.57
C LEU A 12 26.43 -3.24 -1.05
N LEU A 13 25.89 -4.09 -1.93
CA LEU A 13 25.38 -5.41 -1.57
C LEU A 13 26.48 -6.34 -1.09
N ASN A 14 27.69 -6.30 -1.67
CA ASN A 14 28.83 -7.06 -1.14
C ASN A 14 29.18 -6.65 0.30
N LYS A 15 29.08 -5.35 0.63
CA LYS A 15 29.25 -4.91 2.03
C LYS A 15 28.15 -5.45 2.93
N PHE A 16 26.92 -5.57 2.43
CA PHE A 16 25.82 -6.17 3.19
C PHE A 16 26.04 -7.68 3.39
N VAL A 17 26.53 -8.40 2.39
CA VAL A 17 26.95 -9.80 2.55
C VAL A 17 28.00 -9.92 3.67
N ASP A 18 29.03 -9.08 3.65
CA ASP A 18 30.08 -9.08 4.69
C ASP A 18 29.55 -8.73 6.10
N LEU A 19 28.59 -7.80 6.19
CA LEU A 19 27.97 -7.39 7.45
C LEU A 19 26.93 -8.39 7.97
N ASN A 20 26.37 -9.19 7.08
CA ASN A 20 25.31 -10.16 7.34
C ASN A 20 24.13 -9.61 8.18
N PRO A 21 23.45 -8.53 7.72
CA PRO A 21 22.29 -8.01 8.45
C PRO A 21 21.11 -8.99 8.35
N ALA A 22 20.36 -9.13 9.44
CA ALA A 22 19.15 -9.96 9.43
C ALA A 22 18.04 -9.40 8.52
N VAL A 23 17.93 -8.06 8.44
CA VAL A 23 16.88 -7.36 7.69
C VAL A 23 17.48 -6.18 6.93
N ILE A 24 17.02 -5.98 5.71
CA ILE A 24 17.23 -4.77 4.93
C ILE A 24 15.87 -4.21 4.55
N ALA A 25 15.67 -2.93 4.80
CA ALA A 25 14.45 -2.23 4.44
C ALA A 25 14.79 -1.02 3.57
N GLY A 26 14.02 -0.81 2.51
CA GLY A 26 14.18 0.33 1.63
C GLY A 26 12.92 0.60 0.84
N THR A 27 12.79 1.87 0.43
CA THR A 27 11.72 2.35 -0.43
C THR A 27 12.32 2.78 -1.76
N SER A 28 11.69 2.40 -2.87
CA SER A 28 11.94 3.01 -4.19
C SER A 28 10.66 3.07 -4.99
N THR A 29 10.48 4.16 -5.71
CA THR A 29 9.32 4.37 -6.60
C THR A 29 9.66 4.12 -8.06
N ALA A 30 10.92 3.85 -8.38
CA ALA A 30 11.41 3.71 -9.74
C ALA A 30 11.76 2.26 -10.08
N ALA A 31 11.11 1.74 -11.12
CA ALA A 31 11.31 0.37 -11.61
C ALA A 31 12.79 0.01 -11.87
N PRO A 32 13.63 0.87 -12.50
CA PRO A 32 15.02 0.51 -12.81
C PRO A 32 15.86 0.27 -11.56
N SER A 33 15.78 1.16 -10.57
CA SER A 33 16.60 1.05 -9.37
C SER A 33 16.14 -0.10 -8.48
N PHE A 34 14.83 -0.29 -8.34
CA PHE A 34 14.35 -1.34 -7.44
C PHE A 34 14.57 -2.73 -8.02
N SER A 35 14.27 -2.93 -9.31
CA SER A 35 14.50 -4.22 -9.96
C SER A 35 15.99 -4.58 -10.01
N ALA A 36 16.88 -3.60 -10.21
CA ALA A 36 18.32 -3.81 -10.14
C ALA A 36 18.77 -4.22 -8.74
N PHE A 37 18.28 -3.54 -7.69
CA PHE A 37 18.61 -3.89 -6.31
C PHE A 37 18.18 -5.31 -5.96
N ILE A 38 16.94 -5.70 -6.27
CA ILE A 38 16.40 -7.02 -5.96
C ILE A 38 17.18 -8.13 -6.70
N LYS A 39 17.42 -7.97 -8.01
CA LYS A 39 18.19 -8.96 -8.78
C LYS A 39 19.62 -9.10 -8.28
N GLN A 40 20.31 -7.98 -8.07
CA GLN A 40 21.69 -8.02 -7.64
C GLN A 40 21.83 -8.56 -6.21
N ALA A 41 20.84 -8.32 -5.34
CA ALA A 41 20.83 -8.90 -3.99
C ALA A 41 20.75 -10.44 -4.04
N ASP A 42 19.95 -10.98 -4.96
CA ASP A 42 19.87 -12.42 -5.21
C ASP A 42 21.17 -12.97 -5.81
N GLU A 43 21.75 -12.29 -6.81
CA GLU A 43 22.98 -12.68 -7.49
C GLU A 43 24.21 -12.73 -6.57
N VAL A 44 24.31 -11.83 -5.58
CA VAL A 44 25.39 -11.88 -4.58
C VAL A 44 25.12 -12.86 -3.44
N GLY A 45 23.97 -13.53 -3.42
CA GLY A 45 23.61 -14.49 -2.38
C GLY A 45 23.29 -13.84 -1.04
N LEU A 46 22.67 -12.66 -1.03
CA LEU A 46 22.27 -11.99 0.21
C LEU A 46 21.15 -12.78 0.91
N GLU A 47 21.41 -13.20 2.15
CA GLU A 47 20.48 -14.01 2.97
C GLU A 47 19.51 -13.17 3.82
N SER A 48 19.67 -11.84 3.83
CA SER A 48 18.82 -10.94 4.60
C SER A 48 17.35 -11.01 4.17
N LEU A 49 16.42 -10.86 5.13
CA LEU A 49 15.04 -10.55 4.81
C LEU A 49 14.96 -9.15 4.19
N ILE A 50 14.40 -9.03 2.99
CA ILE A 50 14.27 -7.76 2.28
C ILE A 50 12.83 -7.24 2.42
N ILE A 51 12.69 -6.01 2.90
CA ILE A 51 11.46 -5.21 2.83
C ILE A 51 11.67 -4.18 1.72
N ALA A 52 10.92 -4.34 0.64
CA ALA A 52 10.99 -3.55 -0.58
C ALA A 52 9.69 -2.75 -0.78
N ASP A 53 9.54 -1.68 0.01
CA ASP A 53 8.39 -0.77 -0.07
C ASP A 53 8.36 -0.06 -1.44
N GLY A 54 7.41 -0.45 -2.28
CA GLY A 54 7.25 0.08 -3.64
C GLY A 54 7.56 -0.90 -4.76
N LEU A 55 7.95 -2.14 -4.46
CA LEU A 55 8.18 -3.16 -5.49
C LEU A 55 6.90 -3.43 -6.28
N GLY A 56 5.77 -3.62 -5.59
CA GLY A 56 4.48 -3.89 -6.21
C GLY A 56 3.79 -2.68 -6.84
N TRP A 57 4.37 -1.47 -6.76
CA TRP A 57 3.75 -0.28 -7.34
C TRP A 57 3.89 -0.24 -8.87
N VAL A 58 4.82 -1.02 -9.42
CA VAL A 58 5.06 -1.17 -10.86
C VAL A 58 4.36 -2.44 -11.33
N GLY A 59 3.41 -2.35 -12.27
CA GLY A 59 2.58 -3.51 -12.65
C GLY A 59 3.37 -4.70 -13.20
N GLU A 60 4.47 -4.42 -13.90
CA GLU A 60 5.40 -5.38 -14.50
C GLU A 60 6.55 -5.79 -13.56
N TRP A 61 6.44 -5.56 -12.25
CA TRP A 61 7.51 -5.83 -11.28
C TRP A 61 8.09 -7.24 -11.44
N TYR A 62 7.25 -8.26 -11.59
CA TYR A 62 7.68 -9.64 -11.72
C TYR A 62 8.40 -9.92 -13.03
N ASP A 63 8.01 -9.28 -14.13
CA ASP A 63 8.74 -9.39 -15.41
C ASP A 63 10.17 -8.81 -15.29
N LEU A 64 10.35 -7.82 -14.42
CA LEU A 64 11.63 -7.15 -14.20
C LEU A 64 12.56 -7.88 -13.23
N THR A 65 12.01 -8.59 -12.23
CA THR A 65 12.75 -9.25 -11.15
C THR A 65 12.76 -10.78 -11.23
N GLY A 66 11.74 -11.40 -11.81
CA GLY A 66 11.56 -12.84 -11.85
C GLY A 66 11.62 -13.49 -10.48
N ALA A 67 12.24 -14.67 -10.37
CA ALA A 67 12.36 -15.40 -9.11
C ALA A 67 13.14 -14.63 -8.02
N ALA A 68 13.94 -13.62 -8.36
CA ALA A 68 14.71 -12.84 -7.38
C ALA A 68 13.81 -12.06 -6.40
N SER A 69 12.55 -11.77 -6.78
CA SER A 69 11.58 -11.16 -5.87
C SER A 69 10.88 -12.14 -4.93
N ASN A 70 11.07 -13.45 -5.09
CA ASN A 70 10.48 -14.42 -4.15
C ASN A 70 11.00 -14.14 -2.73
N TYR A 71 10.12 -14.29 -1.74
CA TYR A 71 10.34 -14.03 -0.31
C TYR A 71 10.50 -12.55 0.09
N VAL A 72 10.55 -11.62 -0.87
CA VAL A 72 10.60 -10.18 -0.58
C VAL A 72 9.28 -9.71 0.03
N LEU A 73 9.35 -8.86 1.05
CA LEU A 73 8.19 -8.24 1.67
C LEU A 73 7.88 -6.88 1.05
N ASP A 74 6.60 -6.56 0.95
CA ASP A 74 6.11 -5.23 0.60
C ASP A 74 4.87 -4.91 1.45
N GLN A 75 4.56 -3.63 1.60
CA GLN A 75 3.39 -3.14 2.28
C GLN A 75 2.59 -2.27 1.31
N ILE A 76 1.53 -2.86 0.74
CA ILE A 76 0.76 -2.25 -0.35
C ILE A 76 -0.73 -2.54 -0.16
N PRO A 77 -1.64 -1.63 -0.58
CA PRO A 77 -3.07 -1.91 -0.64
C PRO A 77 -3.39 -3.24 -1.33
N GLY A 78 -4.35 -3.98 -0.77
CA GLY A 78 -4.84 -5.25 -1.31
C GLY A 78 -6.37 -5.36 -1.22
N TRP A 79 -6.96 -6.24 -2.01
CA TRP A 79 -8.39 -6.54 -1.97
C TRP A 79 -8.72 -7.52 -0.83
N ALA A 80 -8.72 -7.03 0.42
CA ALA A 80 -8.92 -7.85 1.60
C ALA A 80 -10.40 -8.13 1.93
N THR A 81 -11.32 -7.23 1.57
CA THR A 81 -12.76 -7.31 1.87
C THR A 81 -13.56 -7.96 0.73
N GLU A 82 -14.76 -8.46 1.03
CA GLU A 82 -15.64 -9.03 -0.01
C GLU A 82 -16.15 -7.95 -0.96
N GLU A 83 -16.41 -6.74 -0.46
CA GLU A 83 -16.81 -5.57 -1.23
C GLU A 83 -15.70 -5.13 -2.19
N GLY A 84 -14.45 -5.09 -1.73
CA GLY A 84 -13.28 -4.78 -2.55
C GLY A 84 -13.07 -5.81 -3.67
N LYS A 85 -13.19 -7.10 -3.35
CA LYS A 85 -13.13 -8.18 -4.37
C LYS A 85 -14.28 -8.08 -5.38
N ALA A 86 -15.50 -7.76 -4.93
CA ALA A 86 -16.65 -7.58 -5.81
C ALA A 86 -16.50 -6.37 -6.74
N TYR A 87 -15.96 -5.26 -6.22
CA TYR A 87 -15.58 -4.10 -7.02
C TYR A 87 -14.55 -4.49 -8.09
N ALA A 88 -13.48 -5.18 -7.69
CA ALA A 88 -12.40 -5.56 -8.60
C ALA A 88 -12.91 -6.40 -9.76
N LYS A 89 -13.73 -7.41 -9.46
CA LYS A 89 -14.40 -8.26 -10.45
C LYS A 89 -15.29 -7.45 -11.40
N THR A 90 -16.15 -6.60 -10.86
CA THR A 90 -17.10 -5.80 -11.67
C THR A 90 -16.36 -4.80 -12.57
N PHE A 91 -15.27 -4.21 -12.07
CA PHE A 91 -14.43 -3.31 -12.84
C PHE A 91 -13.78 -4.05 -14.01
N GLU A 92 -13.20 -5.22 -13.77
CA GLU A 92 -12.57 -6.04 -14.81
C GLU A 92 -13.56 -6.52 -15.85
N GLU A 93 -14.75 -6.99 -15.45
CA GLU A 93 -15.83 -7.36 -16.38
C GLU A 93 -16.27 -6.20 -17.28
N ARG A 94 -16.25 -4.96 -16.75
CA ARG A 94 -16.67 -3.77 -17.50
C ARG A 94 -15.58 -3.25 -18.44
N TRP A 95 -14.34 -3.20 -17.99
CA TRP A 95 -13.25 -2.48 -18.67
C TRP A 95 -12.24 -3.40 -19.35
N GLY A 96 -12.29 -4.71 -19.09
CA GLY A 96 -11.36 -5.69 -19.64
C GLY A 96 -9.94 -5.57 -19.08
N ILE A 97 -9.77 -4.90 -17.94
CA ILE A 97 -8.49 -4.72 -17.25
C ILE A 97 -8.68 -4.86 -15.74
N ALA A 98 -7.73 -5.49 -15.05
CA ALA A 98 -7.75 -5.60 -13.60
C ALA A 98 -7.46 -4.24 -12.94
N PRO A 99 -8.25 -3.80 -11.94
CA PRO A 99 -7.95 -2.59 -11.20
C PRO A 99 -6.86 -2.83 -10.15
N SER A 100 -6.01 -1.81 -9.94
CA SER A 100 -5.10 -1.76 -8.80
C SER A 100 -5.87 -1.39 -7.52
N PRO A 101 -5.64 -2.06 -6.37
CA PRO A 101 -6.16 -1.61 -5.09
C PRO A 101 -5.73 -0.17 -4.74
N SER A 102 -4.50 0.21 -5.08
CA SER A 102 -3.97 1.56 -4.84
C SER A 102 -4.65 2.61 -5.72
N SER A 103 -4.68 2.41 -7.03
CA SER A 103 -5.21 3.44 -7.96
C SER A 103 -6.71 3.36 -8.14
N GLY A 104 -7.30 2.17 -8.17
CA GLY A 104 -8.74 1.97 -8.29
C GLY A 104 -9.45 2.02 -6.95
N GLY A 105 -8.96 1.25 -5.98
CA GLY A 105 -9.59 1.10 -4.67
C GLY A 105 -9.51 2.36 -3.79
N LEU A 106 -8.31 2.85 -3.48
CA LEU A 106 -8.17 4.05 -2.63
C LEU A 106 -8.81 5.30 -3.26
N SER A 107 -8.79 5.40 -4.59
CA SER A 107 -9.47 6.51 -5.29
C SER A 107 -10.99 6.39 -5.22
N TYR A 108 -11.53 5.17 -5.26
CA TYR A 108 -12.95 4.92 -5.03
C TYR A 108 -13.36 5.32 -3.61
N ASP A 109 -12.58 4.89 -2.60
CA ASP A 109 -12.82 5.25 -1.21
C ASP A 109 -12.71 6.75 -0.97
N GLY A 110 -11.66 7.40 -1.47
CA GLY A 110 -11.49 8.86 -1.37
C GLY A 110 -12.61 9.64 -2.04
N THR A 111 -13.14 9.15 -3.16
CA THR A 111 -14.31 9.77 -3.82
C THR A 111 -15.55 9.65 -2.95
N LYS A 112 -15.82 8.46 -2.39
CA LYS A 112 -16.97 8.26 -1.50
C LYS A 112 -16.85 9.07 -0.22
N PHE A 113 -15.66 9.13 0.37
CA PHE A 113 -15.36 9.96 1.52
C PHE A 113 -15.73 11.42 1.24
N PHE A 114 -15.26 11.99 0.12
CA PHE A 114 -15.58 13.36 -0.26
C PHE A 114 -17.08 13.58 -0.45
N LEU A 115 -17.78 12.65 -1.12
CA LEU A 115 -19.21 12.75 -1.33
C LEU A 115 -19.99 12.72 0.00
N ALA A 116 -19.59 11.87 0.94
CA ALA A 116 -20.20 11.79 2.27
C ALA A 116 -19.99 13.10 3.06
N VAL A 117 -18.76 13.62 3.08
CA VAL A 117 -18.45 14.93 3.69
C VAL A 117 -19.26 16.06 3.06
N ALA A 118 -19.34 16.12 1.72
CA ALA A 118 -20.07 17.16 1.02
C ALA A 118 -21.57 17.11 1.30
N GLN A 119 -22.14 15.89 1.39
CA GLN A 119 -23.53 15.67 1.75
C GLN A 119 -23.83 16.16 3.17
N ASP A 120 -23.05 15.74 4.16
CA ASP A 120 -23.27 16.11 5.55
C ASP A 120 -23.03 17.60 5.81
N ALA A 121 -22.04 18.18 5.13
CA ALA A 121 -21.82 19.63 5.16
C ALA A 121 -23.02 20.39 4.57
N TYR A 122 -23.58 19.91 3.45
CA TYR A 122 -24.78 20.52 2.87
C TYR A 122 -25.99 20.40 3.81
N GLU A 123 -26.18 19.25 4.45
CA GLU A 123 -27.27 19.04 5.41
C GLU A 123 -27.16 19.94 6.63
N GLN A 124 -25.94 20.16 7.14
CA GLN A 124 -25.69 20.99 8.31
C GLN A 124 -25.82 22.50 8.02
N TYR A 125 -25.31 22.96 6.88
CA TYR A 125 -25.18 24.41 6.59
C TYR A 125 -26.16 24.92 5.52
N GLY A 126 -26.85 24.04 4.80
CA GLY A 126 -27.86 24.38 3.80
C GLY A 126 -27.33 24.85 2.44
N GLU A 127 -26.00 24.93 2.28
CA GLU A 127 -25.33 25.29 1.04
C GLU A 127 -24.05 24.49 0.85
N LEU A 128 -23.54 24.42 -0.39
CA LEU A 128 -22.28 23.76 -0.68
C LEU A 128 -21.29 24.78 -1.25
N SER A 129 -20.23 25.03 -0.50
CA SER A 129 -19.09 25.86 -0.90
C SER A 129 -17.80 25.25 -0.36
N SER A 130 -16.65 25.64 -0.92
CA SER A 130 -15.36 25.18 -0.39
C SER A 130 -15.14 25.59 1.06
N GLU A 131 -15.67 26.74 1.49
CA GLU A 131 -15.60 27.22 2.86
C GLU A 131 -16.46 26.36 3.80
N VAL A 132 -17.68 26.03 3.38
CA VAL A 132 -18.58 25.15 4.16
C VAL A 132 -17.98 23.75 4.32
N ILE A 133 -17.46 23.15 3.25
CA ILE A 133 -16.80 21.84 3.30
C ILE A 133 -15.57 21.91 4.22
N TYR A 134 -14.75 22.94 4.09
CA TYR A 134 -13.57 23.12 4.95
C TYR A 134 -13.94 23.23 6.43
N ASN A 135 -14.97 24.02 6.76
CA ASN A 135 -15.41 24.17 8.14
C ASN A 135 -15.99 22.86 8.69
N PHE A 136 -16.79 22.13 7.91
CA PHE A 136 -17.27 20.80 8.32
C PHE A 136 -16.13 19.83 8.61
N VAL A 137 -15.12 19.77 7.73
CA VAL A 137 -13.94 18.91 7.91
C VAL A 137 -13.16 19.29 9.17
N LYS A 138 -12.86 20.59 9.32
CA LYS A 138 -12.10 21.10 10.46
C LYS A 138 -12.83 20.87 11.79
N ASP A 139 -14.14 21.05 11.83
CA ASP A 139 -14.93 21.00 13.06
C ASP A 139 -15.30 19.55 13.45
N ASN A 140 -15.48 18.64 12.47
CA ASN A 140 -15.99 17.29 12.74
C ASN A 140 -15.01 16.15 12.35
N VAL A 141 -14.39 16.24 11.16
CA VAL A 141 -13.52 15.16 10.67
C VAL A 141 -12.22 15.17 11.45
N TRP A 142 -11.51 16.31 11.45
CA TRP A 142 -10.20 16.47 12.11
C TRP A 142 -10.24 16.25 13.63
N THR A 143 -11.40 16.47 14.25
CA THR A 143 -11.64 16.21 15.68
C THR A 143 -11.92 14.74 15.97
N GLY A 144 -12.27 13.95 14.95
CA GLY A 144 -12.66 12.55 15.06
C GLY A 144 -14.12 12.34 15.50
N GLU A 145 -14.92 13.40 15.54
CA GLU A 145 -16.37 13.33 15.78
C GLU A 145 -17.13 12.75 14.58
N TRP A 146 -16.54 12.87 13.39
CA TRP A 146 -17.01 12.28 12.15
C TRP A 146 -15.99 11.32 11.55
N THR A 147 -16.46 10.20 11.00
CA THR A 147 -15.64 9.16 10.39
C THR A 147 -16.38 8.52 9.21
N PHE A 148 -15.63 7.98 8.25
CA PHE A 148 -16.20 7.32 7.08
C PHE A 148 -15.88 5.81 7.10
N THR A 149 -16.92 4.97 7.08
CA THR A 149 -16.82 3.51 7.23
C THR A 149 -17.26 2.72 5.99
N ASP A 150 -17.63 3.41 4.90
CA ASP A 150 -18.16 2.75 3.69
C ASP A 150 -17.07 2.54 2.63
N GLY A 151 -15.82 2.39 3.05
CA GLY A 151 -14.69 2.09 2.17
C GLY A 151 -14.72 0.64 1.69
N ILE A 152 -14.17 0.38 0.50
CA ILE A 152 -13.97 -0.96 -0.06
C ILE A 152 -12.54 -1.46 0.16
N VAL A 153 -11.58 -0.58 0.40
CA VAL A 153 -10.19 -0.94 0.74
C VAL A 153 -9.95 -0.82 2.24
N MET A 154 -10.39 0.29 2.84
CA MET A 154 -10.23 0.53 4.28
C MET A 154 -11.56 0.44 5.01
N ASN A 155 -11.51 -0.09 6.24
CA ASN A 155 -12.69 -0.24 7.08
C ASN A 155 -13.17 1.11 7.64
N GLU A 156 -12.25 1.99 8.01
CA GLU A 156 -12.60 3.28 8.61
C GLU A 156 -11.54 4.35 8.33
N TYR A 157 -11.99 5.49 7.81
CA TYR A 157 -11.21 6.70 7.61
C TYR A 157 -11.51 7.68 8.73
N LYS A 158 -10.83 7.46 9.86
CA LYS A 158 -10.90 8.31 11.04
C LYS A 158 -9.66 9.19 11.14
N THR A 159 -9.82 10.43 11.57
CA THR A 159 -8.72 11.28 12.02
C THR A 159 -8.90 11.67 13.49
N THR A 160 -7.85 12.21 14.12
CA THR A 160 -7.92 12.84 15.45
C THR A 160 -7.03 14.08 15.47
N PRO A 161 -7.17 14.98 16.48
CA PRO A 161 -6.31 16.15 16.59
C PRO A 161 -4.81 15.85 16.65
N GLU A 162 -4.44 14.63 17.05
CA GLU A 162 -3.04 14.20 17.16
C GLU A 162 -2.44 13.74 15.83
N VAL A 163 -3.25 13.27 14.88
CA VAL A 163 -2.78 12.67 13.62
C VAL A 163 -3.20 13.43 12.36
N VAL A 164 -4.12 14.39 12.47
CA VAL A 164 -4.57 15.23 11.35
C VAL A 164 -3.38 15.83 10.56
N PRO A 165 -3.38 15.77 9.21
CA PRO A 165 -4.47 15.31 8.33
C PRO A 165 -4.46 13.81 8.04
N ASP A 166 -3.53 13.04 8.61
CA ASP A 166 -3.41 11.61 8.35
C ASP A 166 -4.51 10.82 9.09
N PRO A 167 -4.99 9.71 8.52
CA PRO A 167 -5.92 8.85 9.22
C PRO A 167 -5.23 8.13 10.39
N VAL A 168 -6.04 7.70 11.36
CA VAL A 168 -5.61 6.74 12.39
C VAL A 168 -5.15 5.47 11.69
N VAL A 169 -3.89 5.11 11.90
CA VAL A 169 -3.29 3.90 11.33
C VAL A 169 -3.45 2.74 12.29
N GLY A 170 -3.95 1.61 11.79
CA GLY A 170 -3.98 0.36 12.54
C GLY A 170 -5.20 -0.50 12.28
N LYS A 171 -5.29 -1.59 13.04
CA LYS A 171 -6.37 -2.57 12.95
C LYS A 171 -7.74 -1.89 13.08
N GLY A 172 -8.62 -2.16 12.12
CA GLY A 172 -9.97 -1.59 12.06
C GLY A 172 -10.05 -0.21 11.41
N TYR A 173 -8.91 0.44 11.14
CA TYR A 173 -8.83 1.75 10.50
C TYR A 173 -8.08 1.68 9.17
N TYR A 174 -7.16 2.62 8.93
CA TYR A 174 -6.32 2.67 7.74
C TYR A 174 -5.08 1.79 7.93
N ILE A 175 -4.97 0.70 7.18
CA ILE A 175 -3.78 -0.17 7.22
C ILE A 175 -3.56 -0.87 5.89
N PHE A 176 -2.34 -0.80 5.38
CA PHE A 176 -1.91 -1.63 4.25
C PHE A 176 -1.41 -2.97 4.78
N PRO A 177 -1.88 -4.11 4.23
CA PRO A 177 -1.34 -5.41 4.59
C PRO A 177 0.15 -5.48 4.25
N VAL A 178 0.89 -6.25 5.05
CA VAL A 178 2.21 -6.72 4.65
C VAL A 178 2.00 -8.01 3.87
N LEU A 179 2.58 -8.07 2.68
CA LEU A 179 2.59 -9.25 1.84
C LEU A 179 4.01 -9.75 1.61
N GLN A 180 4.11 -11.00 1.19
CA GLN A 180 5.34 -11.61 0.75
C GLN A 180 5.15 -12.15 -0.68
N TYR A 181 6.10 -11.90 -1.56
CA TYR A 181 6.02 -12.29 -2.97
C TYR A 181 6.45 -13.73 -3.22
N PHE A 182 5.69 -14.44 -4.06
CA PHE A 182 5.95 -15.79 -4.56
C PHE A 182 5.45 -15.92 -5.99
N ASP A 183 6.34 -16.27 -6.91
CA ASP A 183 6.01 -16.67 -8.28
C ASP A 183 5.09 -15.67 -9.01
N GLY A 184 5.33 -14.37 -8.79
CA GLY A 184 4.56 -13.29 -9.40
C GLY A 184 3.30 -12.88 -8.64
N GLU A 185 3.03 -13.46 -7.48
CA GLU A 185 1.89 -13.14 -6.63
C GLU A 185 2.33 -12.63 -5.26
N GLY A 186 1.62 -11.65 -4.70
CA GLY A 186 1.78 -11.24 -3.31
C GLY A 186 0.79 -11.98 -2.42
N LYS A 187 1.27 -12.63 -1.36
CA LYS A 187 0.41 -13.30 -0.34
C LYS A 187 0.45 -12.50 0.95
N VAL A 188 -0.71 -12.12 1.47
CA VAL A 188 -0.79 -11.36 2.74
C VAL A 188 -0.29 -12.22 3.90
N ILE A 189 0.58 -11.64 4.74
CA ILE A 189 1.12 -12.27 5.96
C ILE A 189 0.76 -11.50 7.24
N TYR A 190 0.36 -10.24 7.12
CA TYR A 190 -0.05 -9.40 8.25
C TYR A 190 -1.05 -8.32 7.78
N PRO A 191 -2.06 -7.96 8.60
CA PRO A 191 -2.36 -8.47 9.94
C PRO A 191 -2.91 -9.91 9.94
N PRO A 192 -2.86 -10.64 11.06
CA PRO A 192 -3.23 -12.06 11.11
C PRO A 192 -4.65 -12.36 10.62
N GLU A 193 -5.60 -11.44 10.82
CA GLU A 193 -6.97 -11.56 10.32
C GLU A 193 -7.10 -11.57 8.79
N TRP A 194 -6.10 -11.06 8.07
CA TRP A 194 -6.07 -11.02 6.60
C TRP A 194 -5.03 -11.98 6.02
N ALA A 195 -4.25 -12.65 6.88
CA ALA A 195 -3.12 -13.47 6.45
C ALA A 195 -3.60 -14.69 5.66
N GLU A 196 -3.07 -14.82 4.45
CA GLU A 196 -3.22 -15.99 3.59
C GLU A 196 -2.20 -17.08 3.95
N GLN A 197 -1.06 -16.67 4.53
CA GLN A 197 0.00 -17.58 4.96
C GLN A 197 0.85 -16.99 6.10
N GLN A 198 1.75 -17.81 6.65
CA GLN A 198 2.82 -17.35 7.55
C GLN A 198 4.05 -16.89 6.74
N LEU A 199 4.80 -15.93 7.28
CA LEU A 199 6.11 -15.52 6.74
C LEU A 199 6.99 -16.75 6.50
N GLN A 200 7.50 -16.91 5.27
CA GLN A 200 8.46 -17.97 4.94
C GLN A 200 9.86 -17.36 4.81
N PRO A 201 10.89 -17.88 5.49
CA PRO A 201 12.26 -17.48 5.23
C PRO A 201 12.71 -17.95 3.84
N LYS A 202 13.67 -17.24 3.25
CA LYS A 202 14.37 -17.71 2.06
C LYS A 202 15.11 -19.02 2.40
N PRO A 203 14.99 -20.08 1.59
CA PRO A 203 15.59 -21.39 1.86
C PRO A 203 17.12 -21.41 1.71
#